data_AF-A0A3D0KL79-F1
#
_entry.id   AF-A0A3D0KL79-F1
#
_cell.length_a   1.000
_cell.length_b   1.000
_cell.length_c   1.000
_cell.angle_alpha   90.00
_cell.angle_beta   90.00
_cell.angle_gamma   90.00
#
_symmetry.space_group_name_H-M   'P 1'
#
loop_
_entity.id
_entity.type
_entity.pdbx_description
1 polymer ?
#
loop_
_entity_poly.entity_id
_entity_poly.type
_entity_poly.pdbx_seq_one_letter_code
_entity_poly.pdbx_strand_id
1 'polypeptide(L)'
;MRLLWLLVPLAVLGVSVWMMTESGAFPYAALLLATGAGAGLMLVTMMLVYSADQARLTKPIHGFKPIRDYGALRAMAYRLMNRASSTAIASAEVSHYADLMAQRLTKQEAMASDASSSMNAINTAIMQVSVSASHVASLAESARQASHHNHDELADIIGDMSDVSERSDQALEMLSALNDKIERVRNVTSMIEGIAEQTHLLSLNASIEAARAGEHGRGFAVVAGEVRNLALKTSTATQSVDELVKDMHQSGQRVVGTMGALMNRIRERSQGMQQVGGSLATITQQFDQVEQEITSVAEAMESTKVHSQTVADSLRQLEDDVDEGNRDMRDLAQQARALMDAAEGVDGELAQQRLQGRHQHVFSVARQAANRIGKSFEKAIASGELSETSLFQPDYKVMPGTQPPLYHTGFDAFTDLQLPSLQEPLLTEYGLSYAIACDRNGYVPTHNAAVSREPTGDYDHDLKYCRSKRIFDDPTGSRCGAHEKPLLLQTYKRDTGEIMHDLSVPIYINGKHWGGFRVGYQPEKTNDTSAVSIEKPVEELTSGSHLLARA
;
A
#
# COMPACT_ATOMS: atom_id res chain seq x y z
N MET A 1 -26.31 -38.38 -81.03
CA MET A 1 -25.24 -39.13 -81.74
C MET A 1 -24.19 -39.79 -80.84
N ARG A 2 -23.72 -39.20 -79.73
CA ARG A 2 -22.61 -39.80 -78.93
C ARG A 2 -22.97 -41.04 -78.08
N LEU A 3 -24.21 -41.17 -77.60
CA LEU A 3 -24.65 -42.39 -76.89
C LEU A 3 -24.60 -43.65 -77.77
N LEU A 4 -24.76 -43.47 -79.09
CA LEU A 4 -24.72 -44.55 -80.09
C LEU A 4 -23.33 -45.21 -80.18
N TRP A 5 -22.27 -44.48 -79.88
CA TRP A 5 -20.89 -44.97 -79.91
C TRP A 5 -20.52 -45.87 -78.72
N LEU A 6 -21.25 -45.77 -77.61
CA LEU A 6 -21.10 -46.68 -76.46
C LEU A 6 -21.97 -47.93 -76.61
N LEU A 7 -23.12 -47.81 -77.29
CA LEU A 7 -24.06 -48.93 -77.47
C LEU A 7 -23.53 -50.02 -78.40
N VAL A 8 -22.74 -49.67 -79.42
CA VAL A 8 -22.17 -50.64 -80.37
C VAL A 8 -21.23 -51.65 -79.68
N PRO A 9 -20.16 -51.23 -78.95
CA PRO A 9 -19.29 -52.18 -78.26
C PRO A 9 -20.01 -52.95 -77.13
N LEU A 10 -21.00 -52.34 -76.45
CA LEU A 10 -21.83 -53.03 -75.45
C LEU A 10 -22.72 -54.12 -76.08
N ALA A 11 -23.31 -53.87 -77.25
CA ALA A 11 -24.09 -54.86 -77.98
C ALA A 11 -23.21 -56.02 -78.48
N VAL A 12 -21.99 -55.72 -78.96
CA VAL A 12 -21.02 -56.76 -79.38
C VAL A 12 -20.57 -57.61 -78.18
N LEU A 13 -20.40 -57.00 -77.00
CA LEU A 13 -20.16 -57.73 -75.75
C LEU A 13 -21.33 -58.63 -75.38
N GLY A 14 -22.57 -58.15 -75.50
CA GLY A 14 -23.77 -58.96 -75.26
C GLY A 14 -23.88 -60.16 -76.22
N VAL A 15 -23.57 -59.97 -77.50
CA VAL A 15 -23.51 -61.06 -78.49
C VAL A 15 -22.39 -62.05 -78.19
N SER A 16 -21.23 -61.58 -77.72
CA SER A 16 -20.12 -62.46 -77.32
C SER A 16 -20.47 -63.36 -76.13
N VAL A 17 -21.20 -62.83 -75.14
CA VAL A 17 -21.67 -63.58 -73.97
C VAL A 17 -22.72 -64.61 -74.40
N TRP A 18 -23.64 -64.23 -75.28
CA TRP A 18 -24.63 -65.16 -75.84
C TRP A 18 -23.98 -66.30 -76.64
N MET A 19 -22.99 -66.01 -77.48
CA MET A 19 -22.21 -67.02 -78.22
C MET A 19 -21.43 -67.98 -77.32
N MET A 20 -21.10 -67.56 -76.10
CA MET A 20 -20.45 -68.40 -75.08
C MET A 20 -21.42 -69.42 -74.45
N THR A 21 -22.74 -69.23 -74.59
CA THR A 21 -23.76 -70.10 -74.01
C THR A 21 -24.26 -71.20 -74.95
N GLU A 22 -23.91 -71.16 -76.24
CA GLU A 22 -24.23 -72.23 -77.20
C GLU A 22 -23.09 -73.25 -77.32
N SER A 23 -23.44 -74.55 -77.30
CA SER A 23 -22.48 -75.65 -77.40
C SER A 23 -22.01 -75.88 -78.84
N GLY A 24 -20.82 -75.38 -79.18
CA GLY A 24 -20.15 -75.56 -80.48
C GLY A 24 -18.78 -74.85 -80.54
N ALA A 25 -18.15 -74.79 -81.71
CA ALA A 25 -16.81 -74.18 -81.92
C ALA A 25 -16.78 -72.63 -81.83
N PHE A 26 -17.77 -72.02 -81.19
CA PHE A 26 -17.92 -70.57 -81.03
C PHE A 26 -17.14 -69.88 -79.88
N PRO A 27 -16.52 -70.55 -78.87
CA PRO A 27 -15.92 -69.82 -77.75
C PRO A 27 -14.69 -68.99 -78.14
N TYR A 28 -13.94 -69.40 -79.18
CA TYR A 28 -12.80 -68.62 -79.68
C TYR A 28 -13.24 -67.34 -80.41
N ALA A 29 -14.34 -67.41 -81.17
CA ALA A 29 -14.94 -66.24 -81.81
C ALA A 29 -15.55 -65.27 -80.78
N ALA A 30 -16.19 -65.81 -79.74
CA ALA A 30 -16.70 -65.04 -78.61
C ALA A 30 -15.57 -64.27 -77.89
N LEU A 31 -14.42 -64.90 -77.65
CA LEU A 31 -13.27 -64.27 -77.01
C LEU A 31 -12.67 -63.12 -77.85
N LEU A 32 -12.59 -63.29 -79.18
CA LEU A 32 -12.13 -62.23 -80.09
C LEU A 32 -13.11 -61.04 -80.14
N LEU A 33 -14.42 -61.30 -80.12
CA LEU A 33 -15.43 -60.24 -80.07
C LEU A 33 -15.43 -59.52 -78.71
N ALA A 34 -15.26 -60.24 -77.60
CA ALA A 34 -15.18 -59.66 -76.26
C ALA A 34 -13.94 -58.76 -76.10
N THR A 35 -12.78 -59.22 -76.59
CA THR A 35 -11.54 -58.42 -76.58
C THR A 35 -11.62 -57.20 -77.49
N GLY A 36 -12.18 -57.34 -78.70
CA GLY A 36 -12.43 -56.22 -79.62
C GLY A 36 -13.42 -55.20 -79.06
N ALA A 37 -14.51 -55.66 -78.43
CA ALA A 37 -15.49 -54.79 -77.77
C ALA A 37 -14.87 -54.05 -76.57
N GLY A 38 -14.05 -54.73 -75.76
CA GLY A 38 -13.33 -54.12 -74.65
C GLY A 38 -12.35 -53.04 -75.11
N ALA A 39 -11.57 -53.31 -76.15
CA ALA A 39 -10.65 -52.33 -76.75
C ALA A 39 -11.40 -51.12 -77.34
N GLY A 40 -12.53 -51.38 -78.02
CA GLY A 40 -13.40 -50.32 -78.55
C GLY A 40 -14.00 -49.43 -77.45
N LEU A 41 -14.41 -50.02 -76.33
CA LEU A 41 -14.92 -49.28 -75.17
C LEU A 41 -13.83 -48.38 -74.55
N MET A 42 -12.59 -48.89 -74.45
CA MET A 42 -11.43 -48.11 -73.99
C MET A 42 -11.08 -46.96 -74.93
N LEU A 43 -11.08 -47.18 -76.24
CA LEU A 43 -10.80 -46.12 -77.22
C LEU A 43 -11.86 -45.02 -77.19
N VAL A 44 -13.13 -45.38 -77.07
CA VAL A 44 -14.23 -44.40 -76.98
C VAL A 44 -14.14 -43.59 -75.68
N THR A 45 -13.83 -44.20 -74.54
CA THR A 45 -13.66 -43.47 -73.28
C THR A 45 -12.43 -42.57 -73.30
N MET A 46 -11.32 -43.03 -73.87
CA MET A 46 -10.10 -42.26 -74.01
C MET A 46 -10.27 -41.07 -74.98
N MET A 47 -11.01 -41.25 -76.07
CA MET A 47 -11.34 -40.17 -77.01
C MET A 47 -12.33 -39.16 -76.42
N LEU A 48 -13.26 -39.60 -75.56
CA LEU A 48 -14.15 -38.71 -74.81
C LEU A 48 -13.39 -37.85 -73.80
N VAL A 49 -12.33 -38.38 -73.18
CA VAL A 49 -11.44 -37.63 -72.28
C VAL A 49 -10.54 -36.68 -73.06
N TYR A 50 -9.97 -37.11 -74.18
CA TYR A 50 -9.09 -36.29 -75.01
C TYR A 50 -9.82 -35.13 -75.70
N SER A 51 -11.09 -35.33 -76.08
CA SER A 51 -11.94 -34.29 -76.69
C SER A 51 -12.76 -33.49 -75.67
N ALA A 52 -12.51 -33.68 -74.36
CA ALA A 52 -13.18 -32.93 -73.31
C ALA A 52 -12.53 -31.56 -73.12
N ASP A 53 -13.31 -30.52 -73.36
CA ASP A 53 -12.95 -29.14 -73.06
C ASP A 53 -12.77 -28.92 -71.54
N GLN A 54 -11.89 -28.01 -71.11
CA GLN A 54 -11.53 -27.79 -69.69
C GLN A 54 -12.76 -27.50 -68.80
N ALA A 55 -13.80 -26.89 -69.38
CA ALA A 55 -15.07 -26.60 -68.69
C ALA A 55 -15.96 -27.83 -68.42
N ARG A 56 -15.67 -29.00 -69.01
CA ARG A 56 -16.42 -30.25 -68.77
C ARG A 56 -15.78 -31.13 -67.70
N LEU A 57 -14.47 -31.03 -67.50
CA LEU A 57 -13.76 -31.76 -66.42
C LEU A 57 -14.08 -31.21 -65.02
N THR A 58 -14.68 -30.02 -64.94
CA THR A 58 -15.11 -29.38 -63.70
C THR A 58 -16.58 -29.65 -63.32
N LYS A 59 -17.34 -30.38 -64.13
CA LYS A 59 -18.71 -30.80 -63.76
C LYS A 59 -18.69 -32.09 -62.94
N PRO A 60 -19.37 -32.14 -61.78
CA PRO A 60 -19.33 -33.31 -60.90
C PRO A 60 -20.07 -34.50 -61.53
N ILE A 61 -19.35 -35.60 -61.73
CA ILE A 61 -19.93 -36.89 -62.16
C ILE A 61 -20.77 -37.44 -60.99
N HIS A 62 -22.10 -37.46 -61.14
CA HIS A 62 -22.99 -38.15 -60.21
C HIS A 62 -23.00 -39.65 -60.56
N GLY A 63 -22.40 -40.49 -59.72
CA GLY A 63 -22.46 -41.95 -59.89
C GLY A 63 -21.57 -42.78 -58.99
N PHE A 64 -20.48 -42.23 -58.46
CA PHE A 64 -19.67 -42.88 -57.42
C PHE A 64 -19.40 -41.86 -56.32
N LYS A 65 -19.86 -42.13 -55.09
CA LYS A 65 -19.50 -41.33 -53.92
C LYS A 65 -18.00 -41.50 -53.67
N PRO A 66 -17.17 -40.44 -53.72
CA PRO A 66 -15.80 -40.55 -53.25
C PRO A 66 -15.83 -40.76 -51.73
N ILE A 67 -15.16 -41.81 -51.26
CA ILE A 67 -14.85 -42.01 -49.84
C ILE A 67 -13.85 -40.92 -49.43
N ARG A 68 -14.37 -39.84 -48.82
CA ARG A 68 -13.75 -38.87 -47.88
C ARG A 68 -14.32 -37.47 -48.12
N ASP A 69 -15.06 -36.97 -47.13
CA ASP A 69 -15.65 -35.63 -47.13
C ASP A 69 -14.57 -34.58 -46.78
N TYR A 70 -13.65 -34.34 -47.72
CA TYR A 70 -12.51 -33.42 -47.54
C TYR A 70 -12.96 -31.98 -47.23
N GLY A 71 -14.16 -31.57 -47.68
CA GLY A 71 -14.73 -30.25 -47.38
C GLY A 71 -15.12 -30.11 -45.90
N ALA A 72 -15.81 -31.12 -45.34
CA ALA A 72 -16.18 -31.14 -43.93
C ALA A 72 -14.94 -31.22 -43.01
N LEU A 73 -13.94 -32.02 -43.37
CA LEU A 73 -12.67 -32.11 -42.62
C LEU A 73 -11.91 -30.78 -42.63
N ARG A 74 -11.86 -30.11 -43.77
CA ARG A 74 -11.24 -28.79 -43.91
C ARG A 74 -11.98 -27.71 -43.12
N ALA A 75 -13.31 -27.71 -43.14
CA ALA A 75 -14.11 -26.79 -42.33
C ALA A 75 -13.94 -27.03 -40.82
N MET A 76 -13.83 -28.30 -40.40
CA MET A 76 -13.50 -28.66 -39.01
C MET A 76 -12.12 -28.16 -38.61
N ALA A 77 -11.13 -28.32 -39.48
CA ALA A 77 -9.77 -27.87 -39.24
C ALA A 77 -9.66 -26.33 -39.09
N TYR A 78 -10.38 -25.54 -39.90
CA TYR A 78 -10.44 -24.08 -39.67
C TYR A 78 -11.09 -23.71 -38.34
N ARG A 79 -12.19 -24.37 -37.96
CA ARG A 79 -12.83 -24.11 -36.67
C ARG A 79 -11.89 -24.46 -35.51
N LEU A 80 -11.13 -25.53 -35.63
CA LEU A 80 -10.17 -25.94 -34.62
C LEU A 80 -9.00 -24.95 -34.53
N MET A 81 -8.47 -24.48 -35.66
CA MET A 81 -7.41 -23.46 -35.72
C MET A 81 -7.85 -22.13 -35.12
N ASN A 82 -9.04 -21.63 -35.48
CA ASN A 82 -9.55 -20.39 -34.89
C ASN A 82 -9.79 -20.51 -33.37
N ARG A 83 -10.24 -21.68 -32.90
CA ARG A 83 -10.41 -21.96 -31.48
C ARG A 83 -9.08 -22.06 -30.75
N ALA A 84 -8.10 -22.77 -31.32
CA ALA A 84 -6.77 -22.89 -30.76
C ALA A 84 -6.08 -21.52 -30.66
N SER A 85 -6.07 -20.73 -31.74
CA SER A 85 -5.58 -19.35 -31.72
C SER A 85 -6.27 -18.51 -30.62
N SER A 86 -7.61 -18.53 -30.55
CA SER A 86 -8.35 -17.82 -29.50
C SER A 86 -8.01 -18.31 -28.09
N THR A 87 -7.79 -19.61 -27.89
CA THR A 87 -7.37 -20.20 -26.61
C THR A 87 -5.96 -19.77 -26.24
N ALA A 88 -5.02 -19.75 -27.18
CA ALA A 88 -3.64 -19.31 -26.94
C ALA A 88 -3.62 -17.83 -26.53
N ILE A 89 -4.38 -16.98 -27.22
CA ILE A 89 -4.56 -15.56 -26.92
C ILE A 89 -5.09 -15.35 -25.49
N ALA A 90 -6.21 -16.02 -25.15
CA ALA A 90 -6.82 -15.90 -23.84
C ALA A 90 -5.89 -16.41 -22.72
N SER A 91 -5.15 -17.49 -22.99
CA SER A 91 -4.19 -18.06 -22.03
C SER A 91 -3.01 -17.13 -21.78
N ALA A 92 -2.46 -16.50 -22.82
CA ALA A 92 -1.40 -15.51 -22.68
C ALA A 92 -1.85 -14.31 -21.83
N GLU A 93 -3.11 -13.88 -21.98
CA GLU A 93 -3.70 -12.82 -21.18
C GLU A 93 -3.86 -13.23 -19.71
N VAL A 94 -4.35 -14.44 -19.43
CA VAL A 94 -4.46 -14.98 -18.06
C VAL A 94 -3.10 -15.07 -17.38
N SER A 95 -2.07 -15.60 -18.05
CA SER A 95 -0.72 -15.69 -17.46
C SER A 95 -0.18 -14.30 -17.09
N HIS A 96 -0.39 -13.30 -17.95
CA HIS A 96 0.05 -11.94 -17.69
C HIS A 96 -0.66 -11.31 -16.48
N TYR A 97 -1.98 -11.50 -16.36
CA TYR A 97 -2.72 -11.01 -15.20
C TYR A 97 -2.33 -11.74 -13.91
N ALA A 98 -2.04 -13.03 -13.97
CA ALA A 98 -1.55 -13.80 -12.83
C ALA A 98 -0.19 -13.26 -12.34
N ASP A 99 0.75 -12.99 -13.25
CA ASP A 99 2.04 -12.40 -12.92
C ASP A 99 1.88 -10.99 -12.31
N LEU A 100 1.00 -10.16 -12.86
CA LEU A 100 0.71 -8.82 -12.32
C LEU A 100 0.08 -8.90 -10.92
N MET A 101 -0.80 -9.88 -10.68
CA MET A 101 -1.43 -10.06 -9.38
C MET A 101 -0.42 -10.56 -8.33
N ALA A 102 0.48 -11.49 -8.69
CA ALA A 102 1.57 -11.93 -7.81
C ALA A 102 2.46 -10.75 -7.36
N GLN A 103 2.77 -9.81 -8.27
CA GLN A 103 3.50 -8.59 -7.91
C GLN A 103 2.73 -7.70 -6.93
N ARG A 104 1.40 -7.61 -7.05
CA ARG A 104 0.54 -6.85 -6.13
C ARG A 104 0.48 -7.52 -4.76
N LEU A 105 0.34 -8.84 -4.71
CA LEU A 105 0.35 -9.63 -3.48
C LEU A 105 1.67 -9.49 -2.73
N THR A 106 2.81 -9.52 -3.43
CA THR A 106 4.14 -9.26 -2.82
C THR A 106 4.21 -7.87 -2.17
N LYS A 107 3.56 -6.85 -2.76
CA LYS A 107 3.49 -5.52 -2.13
C LYS A 107 2.57 -5.53 -0.90
N GLN A 108 1.47 -6.26 -0.95
CA GLN A 108 0.57 -6.41 0.21
C GLN A 108 1.25 -7.15 1.37
N GLU A 109 2.07 -8.16 1.09
CA GLU A 109 2.90 -8.85 2.09
C GLU A 109 3.80 -7.87 2.86
N ALA A 110 4.54 -7.03 2.13
CA ALA A 110 5.41 -6.02 2.74
C ALA A 110 4.60 -5.02 3.60
N MET A 111 3.45 -4.57 3.10
CA MET A 111 2.55 -3.68 3.86
C MET A 111 2.00 -4.33 5.13
N ALA A 112 1.66 -5.62 5.07
CA ALA A 112 1.17 -6.38 6.22
C ALA A 112 2.26 -6.51 7.30
N SER A 113 3.49 -6.82 6.88
CA SER A 113 4.65 -6.90 7.77
C SER A 113 4.95 -5.57 8.47
N ASP A 114 4.93 -4.46 7.72
CA ASP A 114 5.11 -3.11 8.27
C ASP A 114 4.00 -2.73 9.26
N ALA A 115 2.76 -3.09 8.94
CA ALA A 115 1.61 -2.90 9.83
C ALA A 115 1.76 -3.73 11.11
N SER A 116 2.23 -4.98 11.02
CA SER A 116 2.48 -5.86 12.16
C SER A 116 3.57 -5.29 13.09
N SER A 117 4.66 -4.76 12.52
CA SER A 117 5.69 -4.04 13.28
C SER A 117 5.12 -2.81 14.00
N SER A 118 4.27 -2.04 13.31
CA SER A 118 3.59 -0.87 13.88
C SER A 118 2.66 -1.27 15.03
N MET A 119 1.98 -2.41 14.93
CA MET A 119 1.12 -2.93 16.02
C MET A 119 1.93 -3.30 17.27
N ASN A 120 3.13 -3.85 17.12
CA ASN A 120 4.01 -4.11 18.26
C ASN A 120 4.46 -2.82 18.96
N ALA A 121 4.75 -1.77 18.18
CA ALA A 121 5.06 -0.45 18.72
C ALA A 121 3.87 0.16 19.47
N ILE A 122 2.65 0.04 18.92
CA ILE A 122 1.41 0.48 19.58
C ILE A 122 1.21 -0.26 20.91
N ASN A 123 1.36 -1.59 20.94
CA ASN A 123 1.24 -2.36 22.19
C ASN A 123 2.25 -1.91 23.26
N THR A 124 3.48 -1.59 22.85
CA THR A 124 4.50 -1.05 23.75
C THR A 124 4.09 0.33 24.29
N ALA A 125 3.56 1.19 23.43
CA ALA A 125 3.08 2.51 23.82
C ALA A 125 1.89 2.44 24.80
N ILE A 126 0.95 1.52 24.58
CA ILE A 126 -0.18 1.27 25.50
C ILE A 126 0.36 0.94 26.91
N MET A 127 1.29 -0.01 27.01
CA MET A 127 1.90 -0.39 28.30
C MET A 127 2.58 0.81 28.98
N GLN A 128 3.30 1.63 28.22
CA GLN A 128 3.97 2.82 28.75
C GLN A 128 2.98 3.87 29.25
N VAL A 129 1.87 4.09 28.54
CA VAL A 129 0.80 5.00 28.97
C VAL A 129 0.13 4.48 30.23
N SER A 130 -0.16 3.18 30.32
CA SER A 130 -0.73 2.57 31.54
C SER A 130 0.17 2.74 32.76
N VAL A 131 1.49 2.52 32.62
CA VAL A 131 2.46 2.76 33.70
C VAL A 131 2.50 4.24 34.08
N SER A 132 2.49 5.14 33.10
CA SER A 132 2.49 6.59 33.34
C SER A 132 1.22 7.03 34.06
N ALA A 133 0.05 6.54 33.65
CA ALA A 133 -1.23 6.81 34.29
C ALA A 133 -1.23 6.37 35.77
N SER A 134 -0.71 5.17 36.06
CA SER A 134 -0.56 4.68 37.44
C SER A 134 0.37 5.55 38.29
N HIS A 135 1.47 6.05 37.71
CA HIS A 135 2.37 6.96 38.39
C HIS A 135 1.70 8.31 38.68
N VAL A 136 0.99 8.90 37.71
CA VAL A 136 0.25 10.15 37.95
C VAL A 136 -0.82 9.96 39.04
N ALA A 137 -1.46 8.79 39.10
CA ALA A 137 -2.46 8.49 40.13
C ALA A 137 -1.84 8.53 41.54
N SER A 138 -0.68 7.88 41.70
CA SER A 138 0.07 7.87 42.95
C SER A 138 0.55 9.27 43.35
N LEU A 139 0.95 10.09 42.38
CA LEU A 139 1.36 11.47 42.63
C LEU A 139 0.18 12.34 43.06
N ALA A 140 -0.97 12.20 42.39
CA ALA A 140 -2.20 12.91 42.75
C ALA A 140 -2.66 12.54 44.15
N GLU A 141 -2.66 11.26 44.52
CA GLU A 141 -3.01 10.81 45.87
C GLU A 141 -2.04 11.37 46.93
N SER A 142 -0.73 11.34 46.65
CA SER A 142 0.28 11.90 47.57
C SER A 142 0.07 13.41 47.78
N ALA A 143 -0.25 14.13 46.71
CA ALA A 143 -0.50 15.57 46.77
C ALA A 143 -1.84 15.89 47.48
N ARG A 144 -2.86 15.05 47.29
CA ARG A 144 -4.14 15.14 48.02
C ARG A 144 -3.93 14.97 49.53
N GLN A 145 -3.14 13.97 49.93
CA GLN A 145 -2.77 13.76 51.34
C GLN A 145 -2.00 14.95 51.93
N ALA A 146 -1.04 15.49 51.17
CA ALA A 146 -0.31 16.69 51.59
C ALA A 146 -1.22 17.92 51.75
N SER A 147 -2.18 18.12 50.85
CA SER A 147 -3.18 19.19 50.96
C SER A 147 -4.08 19.02 52.20
N HIS A 148 -4.50 17.79 52.53
CA HIS A 148 -5.24 17.52 53.76
C HIS A 148 -4.41 17.84 55.00
N HIS A 149 -3.15 17.39 55.05
CA HIS A 149 -2.26 17.69 56.15
C HIS A 149 -2.04 19.19 56.34
N ASN A 150 -1.79 19.93 55.25
CA ASN A 150 -1.66 21.38 55.29
C ASN A 150 -2.96 22.07 55.76
N HIS A 151 -4.13 21.54 55.39
CA HIS A 151 -5.40 22.07 55.85
C HIS A 151 -5.55 21.92 57.37
N ASP A 152 -5.16 20.77 57.93
CA ASP A 152 -5.18 20.54 59.37
C ASP A 152 -4.20 21.47 60.11
N GLU A 153 -2.97 21.64 59.61
CA GLU A 153 -2.00 22.59 60.20
C GLU A 153 -2.53 24.04 60.18
N LEU A 154 -3.20 24.45 59.09
CA LEU A 154 -3.81 25.79 59.03
C LEU A 154 -4.95 25.95 60.03
N ALA A 155 -5.75 24.91 60.26
CA ALA A 155 -6.82 24.93 61.25
C ALA A 155 -6.25 25.12 62.67
N ASP A 156 -5.14 24.43 62.99
CA ASP A 156 -4.43 24.60 64.26
C ASP A 156 -3.89 26.03 64.42
N ILE A 157 -3.25 26.60 63.38
CA ILE A 157 -2.75 27.97 63.40
C ILE A 157 -3.89 28.99 63.61
N ILE A 158 -5.05 28.78 62.98
CA ILE A 158 -6.23 29.64 63.20
C ILE A 158 -6.71 29.53 64.65
N GLY A 159 -6.69 28.33 65.24
CA GLY A 159 -6.98 28.09 66.65
C GLY A 159 -6.03 28.86 67.57
N ASP A 160 -4.72 28.76 67.34
CA ASP A 160 -3.69 29.49 68.09
C ASP A 160 -3.87 31.00 67.99
N MET A 161 -4.22 31.52 66.79
CA MET A 161 -4.51 32.95 66.61
C MET A 161 -5.73 33.39 67.43
N SER A 162 -6.75 32.55 67.55
CA SER A 162 -7.91 32.82 68.40
C SER A 162 -7.52 32.87 69.88
N ASP A 163 -6.70 31.93 70.37
CA ASP A 163 -6.21 31.92 71.76
C ASP A 163 -5.35 33.15 72.06
N VAL A 164 -4.46 33.56 71.14
CA VAL A 164 -3.67 34.79 71.31
C VAL A 164 -4.57 36.03 71.31
N SER A 165 -5.64 36.07 70.50
CA SER A 165 -6.62 37.16 70.51
C SER A 165 -7.32 37.25 71.87
N GLU A 166 -7.80 36.12 72.41
CA GLU A 166 -8.50 36.08 73.70
C GLU A 166 -7.58 36.50 74.86
N ARG A 167 -6.34 36.02 74.88
CA ARG A 167 -5.34 36.43 75.89
C ARG A 167 -4.98 37.91 75.78
N SER A 168 -5.00 38.47 74.57
CA SER A 168 -4.75 39.91 74.35
C SER A 168 -5.91 40.76 74.89
N ASP A 169 -7.16 40.32 74.72
CA ASP A 169 -8.33 40.97 75.32
C ASP A 169 -8.27 40.93 76.86
N GLN A 170 -7.93 39.77 77.44
CA GLN A 170 -7.74 39.64 78.89
C GLN A 170 -6.64 40.60 79.42
N ALA A 171 -5.53 40.74 78.69
CA ALA A 171 -4.47 41.67 79.04
C ALA A 171 -4.93 43.14 78.98
N LEU A 172 -5.77 43.50 78.00
CA LEU A 172 -6.37 44.83 77.90
C LEU A 172 -7.30 45.12 79.07
N GLU A 173 -8.12 44.16 79.51
CA GLU A 173 -8.96 44.30 80.70
C GLU A 173 -8.13 44.52 81.97
N MET A 174 -7.06 43.73 82.15
CA MET A 174 -6.14 43.88 83.29
C MET A 174 -5.45 45.25 83.29
N LEU A 175 -5.06 45.76 82.12
CA LEU A 175 -4.47 47.09 81.96
C LEU A 175 -5.47 48.20 82.25
N SER A 176 -6.74 48.05 81.85
CA SER A 176 -7.79 49.01 82.19
C SER A 176 -7.97 49.08 83.71
N ALA A 177 -8.03 47.93 84.38
CA ALA A 177 -8.15 47.86 85.83
C ALA A 177 -6.91 48.44 86.55
N LEU A 178 -5.70 48.28 85.97
CA LEU A 178 -4.49 48.93 86.48
C LEU A 178 -4.56 50.45 86.32
N ASN A 179 -5.06 50.94 85.19
CA ASN A 179 -5.18 52.37 84.92
C ASN A 179 -6.13 53.05 85.91
N ASP A 180 -7.25 52.40 86.25
CA ASP A 180 -8.17 52.86 87.30
C ASP A 180 -7.50 52.93 88.68
N LYS A 181 -6.62 51.98 89.00
CA LYS A 181 -5.84 52.00 90.25
C LYS A 181 -4.83 53.14 90.26
N ILE A 182 -4.15 53.39 89.14
CA ILE A 182 -3.21 54.51 88.97
C ILE A 182 -3.92 55.86 89.17
N GLU A 183 -5.11 56.04 88.59
CA GLU A 183 -5.97 57.22 88.82
C GLU A 183 -6.30 57.43 90.30
N ARG A 184 -6.69 56.36 91.01
CA ARG A 184 -6.96 56.43 92.45
C ARG A 184 -5.71 56.84 93.24
N VAL A 185 -4.54 56.29 92.90
CA VAL A 185 -3.27 56.69 93.54
C VAL A 185 -2.98 58.16 93.27
N ARG A 186 -3.14 58.65 92.04
CA ARG A 186 -2.97 60.08 91.71
C ARG A 186 -3.85 60.98 92.59
N ASN A 187 -5.12 60.62 92.74
CA ASN A 187 -6.06 61.39 93.57
C ASN A 187 -5.64 61.44 95.04
N VAL A 188 -5.16 60.30 95.59
CA VAL A 188 -4.64 60.24 96.96
C VAL A 188 -3.36 61.07 97.10
N THR A 189 -2.42 60.96 96.17
CA THR A 189 -1.17 61.74 96.18
C THR A 189 -1.45 63.25 96.10
N SER A 190 -2.38 63.68 95.24
CA SER A 190 -2.81 65.09 95.14
C SER A 190 -3.45 65.60 96.44
N MET A 191 -4.26 64.77 97.11
CA MET A 191 -4.81 65.10 98.42
C MET A 191 -3.71 65.26 99.48
N ILE A 192 -2.69 64.38 99.49
CA ILE A 192 -1.55 64.47 100.43
C ILE A 192 -0.73 65.72 100.14
N GLU A 193 -0.50 66.08 98.87
CA GLU A 193 0.16 67.33 98.49
C GLU A 193 -0.58 68.55 99.06
N GLY A 194 -1.91 68.58 98.91
CA GLY A 194 -2.75 69.63 99.48
C GLY A 194 -2.67 69.70 101.02
N ILE A 195 -2.61 68.56 101.70
CA ILE A 195 -2.40 68.50 103.16
C ILE A 195 -1.00 69.01 103.53
N ALA A 196 0.04 68.64 102.77
CA ALA A 196 1.40 69.09 103.00
C ALA A 196 1.52 70.61 102.81
N GLU A 197 0.90 71.18 101.78
CA GLU A 197 0.86 72.62 101.53
C GLU A 197 0.10 73.38 102.63
N GLN A 198 -1.06 72.86 103.06
CA GLN A 198 -1.79 73.42 104.20
C GLN A 198 -0.97 73.38 105.49
N THR A 199 -0.29 72.25 105.75
CA THR A 199 0.57 72.07 106.93
C THR A 199 1.76 73.03 106.89
N HIS A 200 2.34 73.24 105.69
CA HIS A 200 3.39 74.23 105.47
C HIS A 200 2.89 75.65 105.80
N LEU A 201 1.71 76.05 105.33
CA LEU A 201 1.12 77.36 105.64
C LEU A 201 0.79 77.52 107.14
N LEU A 202 0.24 76.48 107.78
CA LEU A 202 -0.04 76.44 109.22
C LEU A 202 1.24 76.60 110.05
N SER A 203 2.30 75.86 109.69
CA SER A 203 3.60 75.92 110.36
C SER A 203 4.30 77.28 110.16
N LEU A 204 4.09 77.92 109.02
CA LEU A 204 4.59 79.27 108.75
C LEU A 204 3.88 80.30 109.64
N ASN A 205 2.55 80.24 109.72
CA ASN A 205 1.76 81.10 110.62
C ASN A 205 2.16 80.89 112.08
N ALA A 206 2.35 79.64 112.50
CA ALA A 206 2.83 79.31 113.85
C ALA A 206 4.26 79.83 114.11
N SER A 207 5.16 79.76 113.12
CA SER A 207 6.51 80.30 113.22
C SER A 207 6.51 81.82 113.36
N ILE A 208 5.63 82.51 112.63
CA ILE A 208 5.45 83.97 112.72
C ILE A 208 4.94 84.36 114.12
N GLU A 209 3.91 83.68 114.64
CA GLU A 209 3.34 84.00 115.95
C GLU A 209 4.30 83.64 117.10
N ALA A 210 5.08 82.56 116.96
CA ALA A 210 6.14 82.21 117.89
C ALA A 210 7.26 83.26 117.92
N ALA A 211 7.63 83.84 116.77
CA ALA A 211 8.57 84.97 116.72
C ALA A 211 7.98 86.24 117.37
N ARG A 212 6.67 86.44 117.24
CA ARG A 212 5.92 87.56 117.83
C ARG A 212 5.86 87.51 119.37
N ALA A 213 5.86 86.32 119.95
CA ALA A 213 5.89 86.08 121.39
C ALA A 213 7.28 86.26 122.05
N GLY A 214 8.33 86.59 121.27
CA GLY A 214 9.68 86.86 121.78
C GLY A 214 10.32 85.65 122.47
N GLU A 215 10.97 85.85 123.63
CA GLU A 215 11.66 84.79 124.38
C GLU A 215 10.72 83.66 124.84
N HIS A 216 9.44 83.95 125.10
CA HIS A 216 8.45 82.93 125.49
C HIS A 216 8.04 82.00 124.34
N GLY A 217 8.31 82.38 123.08
CA GLY A 217 7.96 81.62 121.87
C GLY A 217 9.06 80.69 121.34
N ARG A 218 10.28 80.71 121.89
CA ARG A 218 11.44 79.95 121.34
C ARG A 218 11.18 78.46 121.14
N GLY A 219 10.56 77.79 122.12
CA GLY A 219 10.24 76.36 122.01
C GLY A 219 9.23 76.06 120.90
N PHE A 220 8.21 76.91 120.76
CA PHE A 220 7.22 76.81 119.69
C PHE A 220 7.81 77.09 118.30
N ALA A 221 8.75 78.04 118.19
CA ALA A 221 9.41 78.35 116.93
C ALA A 221 10.21 77.17 116.38
N VAL A 222 10.88 76.39 117.25
CA VAL A 222 11.62 75.17 116.85
C VAL A 222 10.67 74.10 116.34
N VAL A 223 9.56 73.84 117.05
CA VAL A 223 8.56 72.85 116.63
C VAL A 223 7.91 73.27 115.31
N ALA A 224 7.54 74.54 115.15
CA ALA A 224 6.96 75.06 113.92
C ALA A 224 7.94 74.96 112.73
N GLY A 225 9.24 75.18 112.95
CA GLY A 225 10.29 74.97 111.95
C GLY A 225 10.44 73.51 111.53
N GLU A 226 10.36 72.56 112.47
CA GLU A 226 10.43 71.13 112.15
C GLU A 226 9.18 70.64 111.42
N VAL A 227 7.98 71.10 111.81
CA VAL A 227 6.73 70.82 111.10
C VAL A 227 6.77 71.37 109.68
N ARG A 228 7.32 72.58 109.49
CA ARG A 228 7.54 73.18 108.17
C ARG A 228 8.46 72.33 107.30
N ASN A 229 9.58 71.88 107.86
CA ASN A 229 10.54 71.03 107.16
C ASN A 229 9.91 69.67 106.77
N LEU A 230 9.14 69.07 107.68
CA LEU A 230 8.42 67.83 107.42
C LEU A 230 7.38 68.01 106.30
N ALA A 231 6.63 69.11 106.30
CA ALA A 231 5.67 69.45 105.25
C ALA A 231 6.35 69.60 103.87
N LEU A 232 7.50 70.29 103.80
CA LEU A 232 8.29 70.43 102.57
C LEU A 232 8.84 69.07 102.07
N LYS A 233 9.33 68.22 102.98
CA LYS A 233 9.75 66.86 102.64
C LYS A 233 8.60 66.00 102.12
N THR A 234 7.43 66.10 102.74
CA THR A 234 6.22 65.41 102.28
C THR A 234 5.85 65.86 100.87
N SER A 235 5.78 67.18 100.62
CA SER A 235 5.50 67.76 99.29
C SER A 235 6.49 67.28 98.21
N THR A 236 7.79 67.27 98.52
CA THR A 236 8.81 66.76 97.59
C THR A 236 8.62 65.26 97.29
N ALA A 237 8.25 64.48 98.30
CA ALA A 237 8.00 63.05 98.14
C ALA A 237 6.71 62.78 97.34
N THR A 238 5.63 63.51 97.58
CA THR A 238 4.38 63.39 96.81
C THR A 238 4.57 63.82 95.35
N GLN A 239 5.37 64.86 95.10
CA GLN A 239 5.74 65.25 93.73
C GLN A 239 6.52 64.14 93.00
N SER A 240 7.45 63.47 93.70
CA SER A 240 8.18 62.31 93.14
C SER A 240 7.24 61.13 92.85
N VAL A 241 6.23 60.91 93.70
CA VAL A 241 5.20 59.88 93.46
C VAL A 241 4.31 60.24 92.27
N ASP A 242 3.94 61.51 92.10
CA ASP A 242 3.14 61.96 90.94
C ASP A 242 3.88 61.74 89.61
N GLU A 243 5.19 62.00 89.56
CA GLU A 243 6.02 61.69 88.40
C GLU A 243 6.01 60.18 88.08
N LEU A 244 6.20 59.32 89.07
CA LEU A 244 6.12 57.85 88.90
C LEU A 244 4.75 57.40 88.40
N VAL A 245 3.66 57.95 88.94
CA VAL A 245 2.29 57.66 88.54
C VAL A 245 2.04 58.10 87.09
N LYS A 246 2.57 59.26 86.69
CA LYS A 246 2.49 59.76 85.32
C LYS A 246 3.24 58.85 84.34
N ASP A 247 4.44 58.40 84.70
CA ASP A 247 5.23 57.46 83.90
C ASP A 247 4.54 56.10 83.77
N MET A 248 3.95 55.58 84.86
CA MET A 248 3.15 54.35 84.84
C MET A 248 1.93 54.49 83.92
N HIS A 249 1.22 55.63 83.98
CA HIS A 249 0.07 55.91 83.11
C HIS A 249 0.46 55.96 81.63
N GLN A 250 1.52 56.70 81.28
CA GLN A 250 2.02 56.77 79.90
C GLN A 250 2.51 55.40 79.40
N SER A 251 3.13 54.61 80.28
CA SER A 251 3.55 53.25 79.94
C SER A 251 2.35 52.33 79.70
N GLY A 252 1.30 52.42 80.52
CA GLY A 252 0.04 51.69 80.31
C GLY A 252 -0.61 52.03 78.96
N GLN A 253 -0.72 53.31 78.61
CA GLN A 253 -1.26 53.74 77.31
C GLN A 253 -0.47 53.18 76.11
N ARG A 254 0.87 53.14 76.21
CA ARG A 254 1.72 52.54 75.16
C ARG A 254 1.45 51.04 74.99
N VAL A 255 1.25 50.31 76.10
CA VAL A 255 0.92 48.87 76.03
C VAL A 255 -0.45 48.65 75.39
N VAL A 256 -1.46 49.46 75.74
CA VAL A 256 -2.79 49.41 75.12
C VAL A 256 -2.71 49.63 73.61
N GLY A 257 -1.98 50.67 73.16
CA GLY A 257 -1.78 50.93 71.73
C GLY A 257 -1.07 49.78 71.00
N THR A 258 -0.08 49.16 71.64
CA THR A 258 0.65 48.01 71.10
C THR A 258 -0.25 46.78 70.99
N MET A 259 -1.09 46.52 71.99
CA MET A 259 -2.04 45.40 71.93
C MET A 259 -3.14 45.61 70.89
N GLY A 260 -3.67 46.83 70.75
CA GLY A 260 -4.61 47.13 69.67
C GLY A 260 -4.02 46.87 68.28
N ALA A 261 -2.75 47.25 68.06
CA ALA A 261 -2.05 46.95 66.81
C ALA A 261 -1.80 45.45 66.61
N LEU A 262 -1.49 44.71 67.69
CA LEU A 262 -1.33 43.25 67.66
C LEU A 262 -2.63 42.55 67.26
N MET A 263 -3.77 42.92 67.86
CA MET A 263 -5.07 42.33 67.54
C MET A 263 -5.49 42.57 66.09
N ASN A 264 -5.23 43.77 65.56
CA ASN A 264 -5.49 44.05 64.15
C ASN A 264 -4.65 43.16 63.23
N ARG A 265 -3.36 42.98 63.54
CA ARG A 265 -2.48 42.06 62.81
C ARG A 265 -2.94 40.61 62.88
N ILE A 266 -3.38 40.14 64.06
CA ILE A 266 -3.91 38.78 64.23
C ILE A 266 -5.15 38.58 63.35
N ARG A 267 -6.08 39.54 63.35
CA ARG A 267 -7.28 39.49 62.52
C ARG A 267 -6.96 39.43 61.03
N GLU A 268 -6.06 40.28 60.55
CA GLU A 268 -5.61 40.28 59.15
C GLU A 268 -4.96 38.94 58.77
N ARG A 269 -4.12 38.38 59.65
CA ARG A 269 -3.45 37.11 59.39
C ARG A 269 -4.43 35.93 59.41
N SER A 270 -5.39 35.91 60.33
CA SER A 270 -6.44 34.91 60.38
C SER A 270 -7.27 34.90 59.10
N GLN A 271 -7.67 36.07 58.60
CA GLN A 271 -8.38 36.19 57.32
C GLN A 271 -7.54 35.69 56.14
N GLY A 272 -6.24 36.03 56.10
CA GLY A 272 -5.31 35.49 55.10
C GLY A 272 -5.21 33.97 55.14
N MET A 273 -5.18 33.39 56.34
CA MET A 273 -5.13 31.95 56.55
C MET A 273 -6.39 31.23 56.04
N GLN A 274 -7.57 31.80 56.27
CA GLN A 274 -8.83 31.28 55.73
C GLN A 274 -8.84 31.26 54.20
N GLN A 275 -8.27 32.28 53.55
CA GLN A 275 -8.15 32.31 52.09
C GLN A 275 -7.20 31.22 51.56
N VAL A 276 -6.10 30.94 52.28
CA VAL A 276 -5.21 29.81 51.96
C VAL A 276 -5.95 28.48 52.11
N GLY A 277 -6.72 28.30 53.19
CA GLY A 277 -7.56 27.12 53.40
C GLY A 277 -8.54 26.86 52.24
N GLY A 278 -9.23 27.90 51.76
CA GLY A 278 -10.11 27.79 50.57
C GLY A 278 -9.36 27.43 49.28
N SER A 279 -8.12 27.91 49.14
CA SER A 279 -7.26 27.56 47.99
C SER A 279 -6.84 26.10 48.03
N LEU A 280 -6.47 25.58 49.22
CA LEU A 280 -6.16 24.16 49.41
C LEU A 280 -7.37 23.26 49.13
N ALA A 281 -8.57 23.65 49.57
CA ALA A 281 -9.80 22.91 49.26
C ALA A 281 -10.03 22.80 47.74
N THR A 282 -9.78 23.89 47.01
CA THR A 282 -9.85 23.91 45.54
C THR A 282 -8.82 22.97 44.91
N ILE A 283 -7.59 22.95 45.44
CA ILE A 283 -6.52 22.05 44.99
C ILE A 283 -6.89 20.58 45.23
N THR A 284 -7.47 20.24 46.39
CA THR A 284 -7.95 18.88 46.67
C THR A 284 -9.00 18.45 45.64
N GLN A 285 -9.96 19.30 45.32
CA GLN A 285 -10.97 19.01 44.29
C GLN A 285 -10.34 18.81 42.90
N GLN A 286 -9.27 19.54 42.57
CA GLN A 286 -8.53 19.34 41.32
C GLN A 286 -7.83 17.97 41.28
N PHE A 287 -7.32 17.47 42.41
CA PHE A 287 -6.75 16.13 42.48
C PHE A 287 -7.79 15.03 42.31
N ASP A 288 -9.00 15.20 42.86
CA ASP A 288 -10.11 14.27 42.62
C ASP A 288 -10.48 14.20 41.13
N GLN A 289 -10.48 15.34 40.44
CA GLN A 289 -10.70 15.38 38.99
C GLN A 289 -9.57 14.68 38.22
N VAL A 290 -8.32 14.88 38.62
CA VAL A 290 -7.17 14.19 38.01
C VAL A 290 -7.30 12.67 38.16
N GLU A 291 -7.73 12.17 39.32
CA GLU A 291 -7.97 10.73 39.54
C GLU A 291 -9.06 10.18 38.60
N GLN A 292 -10.15 10.92 38.41
CA GLN A 292 -11.21 10.55 37.49
C GLN A 292 -10.71 10.48 36.03
N GLU A 293 -9.94 11.46 35.59
CA GLU A 293 -9.35 11.48 34.25
C GLU A 293 -8.37 10.31 34.04
N ILE A 294 -7.58 9.97 35.05
CA ILE A 294 -6.67 8.82 35.00
C ILE A 294 -7.42 7.50 34.87
N THR A 295 -8.56 7.37 35.55
CA THR A 295 -9.43 6.19 35.42
C THR A 295 -9.96 6.07 33.99
N SER A 296 -10.43 7.18 33.40
CA SER A 296 -10.86 7.24 32.01
C SER A 296 -9.74 6.87 31.03
N VAL A 297 -8.51 7.34 31.27
CA VAL A 297 -7.33 6.97 30.48
C VAL A 297 -7.05 5.46 30.59
N ALA A 298 -7.15 4.88 31.77
CA ALA A 298 -6.94 3.44 31.97
C ALA A 298 -7.97 2.60 31.20
N GLU A 299 -9.25 2.98 31.24
CA GLU A 299 -10.32 2.33 30.47
C GLU A 299 -10.07 2.45 28.95
N ALA A 300 -9.69 3.65 28.48
CA ALA A 300 -9.35 3.87 27.08
C ALA A 300 -8.15 3.02 26.63
N MET A 301 -7.14 2.84 27.48
CA MET A 301 -5.99 1.98 27.19
C MET A 301 -6.37 0.50 27.11
N GLU A 302 -7.24 -0.01 27.99
CA GLU A 302 -7.70 -1.40 27.90
C GLU A 302 -8.54 -1.62 26.63
N SER A 303 -9.41 -0.67 26.27
CA SER A 303 -10.13 -0.72 24.99
C SER A 303 -9.17 -0.70 23.80
N THR A 304 -8.17 0.17 23.81
CA THR A 304 -7.16 0.29 22.73
C THR A 304 -6.35 -1.01 22.58
N LYS A 305 -6.03 -1.67 23.69
CA LYS A 305 -5.35 -2.97 23.70
C LYS A 305 -6.20 -4.07 23.05
N VAL A 306 -7.49 -4.13 23.35
CA VAL A 306 -8.42 -5.09 22.70
C VAL A 306 -8.49 -4.84 21.20
N HIS A 307 -8.65 -3.58 20.77
CA HIS A 307 -8.65 -3.23 19.34
C HIS A 307 -7.32 -3.58 18.67
N SER A 308 -6.20 -3.35 19.35
CA SER A 308 -4.87 -3.68 18.85
C SER A 308 -4.71 -5.18 18.64
N GLN A 309 -5.25 -6.01 19.54
CA GLN A 309 -5.26 -7.46 19.37
C GLN A 309 -6.08 -7.88 18.14
N THR A 310 -7.28 -7.31 17.96
CA THR A 310 -8.12 -7.59 16.78
C THR A 310 -7.43 -7.23 15.46
N VAL A 311 -6.73 -6.09 15.43
CA VAL A 311 -5.96 -5.68 14.24
C VAL A 311 -4.80 -6.64 13.99
N ALA A 312 -4.08 -7.05 15.04
CA ALA A 312 -2.99 -8.03 14.92
C ALA A 312 -3.48 -9.38 14.38
N ASP A 313 -4.65 -9.86 14.83
CA ASP A 313 -5.24 -11.10 14.33
C ASP A 313 -5.69 -10.96 12.86
N SER A 314 -6.25 -9.80 12.49
CA SER A 314 -6.61 -9.49 11.10
C SER A 314 -5.40 -9.43 10.17
N LEU A 315 -4.26 -8.92 10.66
CA LEU A 315 -3.01 -8.89 9.91
C LEU A 315 -2.45 -10.29 9.68
N ARG A 316 -2.52 -11.19 10.67
CA ARG A 316 -2.12 -12.59 10.49
C ARG A 316 -2.99 -13.29 9.44
N GLN A 317 -4.30 -13.08 9.48
CA GLN A 317 -5.19 -13.62 8.46
C GLN A 317 -4.83 -13.09 7.06
N LEU A 318 -4.51 -11.79 6.96
CA LEU A 318 -4.10 -11.20 5.69
C LEU A 318 -2.75 -11.72 5.19
N GLU A 319 -1.80 -12.00 6.08
CA GLU A 319 -0.55 -12.67 5.73
C GLU A 319 -0.83 -14.07 5.14
N ASP A 320 -1.68 -14.87 5.79
CA ASP A 320 -2.09 -16.19 5.30
C ASP A 320 -2.79 -16.11 3.93
N ASP A 321 -3.74 -15.17 3.76
CA ASP A 321 -4.48 -14.95 2.51
C ASP A 321 -3.55 -14.52 1.36
N VAL A 322 -2.54 -13.69 1.65
CA VAL A 322 -1.54 -13.25 0.66
C VAL A 322 -0.65 -14.42 0.24
N ASP A 323 -0.28 -15.27 1.19
CA ASP A 323 0.53 -16.46 0.96
C ASP A 323 -0.21 -17.49 0.09
N GLU A 324 -1.49 -17.72 0.37
CA GLU A 324 -2.38 -18.56 -0.45
C GLU A 324 -2.56 -17.95 -1.84
N GLY A 325 -2.88 -16.66 -1.93
CA GLY A 325 -3.03 -15.95 -3.20
C GLY A 325 -1.77 -16.02 -4.07
N ASN A 326 -0.58 -15.93 -3.47
CA ASN A 326 0.69 -16.07 -4.21
C ASN A 326 0.87 -17.46 -4.80
N ARG A 327 0.45 -18.52 -4.10
CA ARG A 327 0.49 -19.90 -4.60
C ARG A 327 -0.52 -20.07 -5.74
N ASP A 328 -1.74 -19.59 -5.56
CA ASP A 328 -2.80 -19.63 -6.58
C ASP A 328 -2.40 -18.91 -7.87
N MET A 329 -1.75 -17.75 -7.77
CA MET A 329 -1.28 -17.01 -8.94
C MET A 329 -0.16 -17.75 -9.69
N ARG A 330 0.75 -18.43 -8.99
CA ARG A 330 1.78 -19.27 -9.62
C ARG A 330 1.15 -20.45 -10.36
N ASP A 331 0.20 -21.12 -9.73
CA ASP A 331 -0.51 -22.26 -10.33
C ASP A 331 -1.35 -21.82 -11.55
N LEU A 332 -2.04 -20.68 -11.46
CA LEU A 332 -2.79 -20.09 -12.56
C LEU A 332 -1.88 -19.74 -13.74
N ALA A 333 -0.74 -19.10 -13.49
CA ALA A 333 0.24 -18.78 -14.52
C ALA A 333 0.79 -20.06 -15.19
N GLN A 334 1.07 -21.11 -14.43
CA GLN A 334 1.52 -22.39 -14.96
C GLN A 334 0.46 -23.06 -15.84
N GLN A 335 -0.80 -23.10 -15.38
CA GLN A 335 -1.92 -23.68 -16.13
C GLN A 335 -2.18 -22.90 -17.43
N ALA A 336 -2.12 -21.57 -17.37
CA ALA A 336 -2.27 -20.72 -18.54
C ALA A 336 -1.17 -20.98 -19.58
N ARG A 337 0.11 -21.10 -19.16
CA ARG A 337 1.21 -21.44 -20.07
C ARG A 337 1.02 -22.83 -20.70
N ALA A 338 0.60 -23.83 -19.92
CA ALA A 338 0.32 -25.16 -20.44
C ALA A 338 -0.81 -25.17 -21.49
N LEU A 339 -1.88 -24.38 -21.26
CA LEU A 339 -2.98 -24.23 -22.21
C LEU A 339 -2.56 -23.50 -23.49
N MET A 340 -1.69 -22.49 -23.35
CA MET A 340 -1.07 -21.78 -24.46
C MET A 340 -0.22 -22.74 -25.32
N ASP A 341 0.67 -23.51 -24.70
CA ASP A 341 1.52 -24.50 -25.39
C ASP A 341 0.69 -25.57 -26.13
N ALA A 342 -0.41 -26.04 -25.51
CA ALA A 342 -1.30 -27.01 -26.14
C ALA A 342 -2.02 -26.42 -27.36
N ALA A 343 -2.52 -25.19 -27.24
CA ALA A 343 -3.18 -24.48 -28.33
C ALA A 343 -2.23 -24.18 -29.50
N GLU A 344 -1.02 -23.71 -29.19
CA GLU A 344 0.07 -23.52 -30.16
C GLU A 344 0.43 -24.83 -30.89
N GLY A 345 0.45 -25.95 -30.16
CA GLY A 345 0.67 -27.28 -30.74
C GLY A 345 -0.39 -27.64 -31.78
N VAL A 346 -1.67 -27.44 -31.46
CA VAL A 346 -2.79 -27.69 -32.38
C VAL A 346 -2.69 -26.81 -33.63
N ASP A 347 -2.43 -25.51 -33.47
CA ASP A 347 -2.27 -24.60 -34.61
C ASP A 347 -1.06 -24.99 -35.48
N GLY A 348 0.05 -25.38 -34.86
CA GLY A 348 1.26 -25.82 -35.55
C GLY A 348 1.05 -27.10 -36.37
N GLU A 349 0.27 -28.06 -35.87
CA GLU A 349 -0.07 -29.28 -36.62
C GLU A 349 -1.04 -29.00 -37.78
N LEU A 350 -2.04 -28.14 -37.57
CA LEU A 350 -3.02 -27.80 -38.60
C LEU A 350 -2.43 -26.95 -39.73
N ALA A 351 -1.53 -26.03 -39.42
CA ALA A 351 -0.82 -25.22 -40.41
C ALA A 351 0.14 -26.04 -41.30
N GLN A 352 0.40 -27.30 -40.99
CA GLN A 352 1.11 -28.22 -41.88
C GLN A 352 0.18 -28.95 -42.86
N GLN A 353 -1.13 -28.97 -42.62
CA GLN A 353 -2.13 -29.75 -43.38
C GLN A 353 -2.62 -29.05 -44.67
N ARG A 354 -1.94 -28.00 -45.16
CA ARG A 354 -2.26 -27.29 -46.42
C ARG A 354 -3.68 -26.71 -46.46
N LEU A 355 -4.14 -26.17 -45.34
CA LEU A 355 -5.43 -25.50 -45.22
C LEU A 355 -5.27 -24.03 -45.69
N GLN A 356 -6.07 -23.53 -46.63
CA GLN A 356 -6.12 -22.10 -47.02
C GLN A 356 -6.55 -21.15 -45.87
N GLY A 357 -5.63 -20.81 -44.96
CA GLY A 357 -5.81 -19.79 -43.91
C GLY A 357 -4.56 -18.93 -43.75
N ARG A 358 -4.66 -17.82 -42.99
CA ARG A 358 -3.54 -16.87 -42.82
C ARG A 358 -2.29 -17.52 -42.26
N HIS A 359 -2.40 -18.40 -41.25
CA HIS A 359 -1.25 -19.14 -40.72
C HIS A 359 -0.54 -20.00 -41.78
N GLN A 360 -1.29 -20.69 -42.66
CA GLN A 360 -0.71 -21.46 -43.76
C GLN A 360 -0.03 -20.57 -44.79
N HIS A 361 -0.64 -19.42 -45.11
CA HIS A 361 -0.09 -18.48 -46.06
C HIS A 361 1.25 -17.92 -45.54
N VAL A 362 1.25 -17.42 -44.31
CA VAL A 362 2.45 -16.95 -43.62
C VAL A 362 3.49 -18.07 -43.48
N PHE A 363 3.08 -19.30 -43.15
CA PHE A 363 3.98 -20.46 -43.12
C PHE A 363 4.66 -20.72 -44.47
N SER A 364 3.89 -20.70 -45.56
CA SER A 364 4.43 -20.97 -46.89
C SER A 364 5.42 -19.89 -47.35
N VAL A 365 5.15 -18.63 -47.01
CA VAL A 365 6.02 -17.48 -47.29
C VAL A 365 7.29 -17.56 -46.44
N ALA A 366 7.15 -17.80 -45.13
CA ALA A 366 8.28 -17.96 -44.22
C ALA A 366 9.19 -19.12 -44.64
N ARG A 367 8.62 -20.26 -45.04
CA ARG A 367 9.36 -21.42 -45.52
C ARG A 367 10.10 -21.13 -46.82
N GLN A 368 9.48 -20.40 -47.74
CA GLN A 368 10.14 -19.97 -48.98
C GLN A 368 11.29 -19.00 -48.69
N ALA A 369 11.10 -18.03 -47.80
CA ALA A 369 12.14 -17.10 -47.37
C ALA A 369 13.31 -17.85 -46.71
N ALA A 370 13.04 -18.74 -45.77
CA ALA A 370 14.06 -19.58 -45.13
C ALA A 370 14.86 -20.41 -46.15
N ASN A 371 14.20 -21.01 -47.13
CA ASN A 371 14.87 -21.76 -48.20
C ASN A 371 15.73 -20.84 -49.10
N ARG A 372 15.30 -19.62 -49.38
CA ARG A 372 16.07 -18.63 -50.16
C ARG A 372 17.29 -18.15 -49.37
N ILE A 373 17.13 -17.90 -48.07
CA ILE A 373 18.22 -17.52 -47.17
C ILE A 373 19.24 -18.66 -47.11
N GLY A 374 18.80 -19.89 -46.85
CA GLY A 374 19.67 -21.08 -46.82
C GLY A 374 20.50 -21.20 -48.10
N LYS A 375 19.86 -21.14 -49.28
CA LYS A 375 20.56 -21.17 -50.58
C LYS A 375 21.53 -20.01 -50.80
N SER A 376 21.20 -18.82 -50.29
CA SER A 376 22.10 -17.66 -50.38
C SER A 376 23.36 -17.89 -49.58
N PHE A 377 23.22 -18.42 -48.36
CA PHE A 377 24.35 -18.76 -47.49
C PHE A 377 25.18 -19.91 -48.08
N GLU A 378 24.55 -20.96 -48.62
CA GLU A 378 25.25 -22.05 -49.33
C GLU A 378 26.09 -21.52 -50.49
N LYS A 379 25.54 -20.60 -51.29
CA LYS A 379 26.26 -19.96 -52.40
C LYS A 379 27.44 -19.12 -51.91
N ALA A 380 27.27 -18.38 -50.81
CA ALA A 380 28.32 -17.56 -50.21
C ALA A 380 29.45 -18.40 -49.60
N ILE A 381 29.14 -19.55 -49.03
CA ILE A 381 30.15 -20.53 -48.58
C ILE A 381 30.91 -21.07 -49.80
N ALA A 382 30.20 -21.43 -50.87
CA ALA A 382 30.82 -21.96 -52.09
C ALA A 382 31.71 -20.93 -52.81
N SER A 383 31.40 -19.63 -52.73
CA SER A 383 32.22 -18.55 -53.30
C SER A 383 33.36 -18.09 -52.39
N GLY A 384 33.43 -18.59 -51.15
CA GLY A 384 34.41 -18.16 -50.14
C GLY A 384 34.11 -16.80 -49.49
N GLU A 385 32.92 -16.23 -49.73
CA GLU A 385 32.46 -14.98 -49.13
C GLU A 385 32.07 -15.17 -47.64
N LEU A 386 31.61 -16.37 -47.28
CA LEU A 386 31.31 -16.77 -45.91
C LEU A 386 32.07 -18.02 -45.50
N SER A 387 32.57 -18.05 -44.26
CA SER A 387 33.12 -19.26 -43.64
C SER A 387 32.01 -20.07 -42.97
N GLU A 388 31.98 -21.37 -43.23
CA GLU A 388 31.07 -22.31 -42.56
C GLU A 388 31.27 -22.28 -41.03
N THR A 389 32.51 -22.18 -40.57
CA THR A 389 32.81 -22.07 -39.13
C THR A 389 32.20 -20.80 -38.52
N SER A 390 32.28 -19.66 -39.22
CA SER A 390 31.71 -18.40 -38.72
C SER A 390 30.20 -18.45 -38.57
N LEU A 391 29.50 -19.27 -39.37
CA LEU A 391 28.04 -19.42 -39.32
C LEU A 391 27.57 -20.36 -38.21
N PHE A 392 28.26 -21.48 -37.99
CA PHE A 392 27.84 -22.51 -37.03
C PHE A 392 28.55 -22.45 -35.67
N GLN A 393 29.64 -21.69 -35.58
CA GLN A 393 30.35 -21.37 -34.35
C GLN A 393 30.57 -19.85 -34.28
N PRO A 394 29.49 -19.06 -34.17
CA PRO A 394 29.60 -17.61 -34.06
C PRO A 394 30.38 -17.19 -32.80
N ASP A 395 31.35 -16.30 -32.99
CA ASP A 395 32.02 -15.57 -31.91
C ASP A 395 31.28 -14.25 -31.68
N TYR A 396 30.37 -14.22 -30.68
CA TYR A 396 29.59 -13.04 -30.35
C TYR A 396 30.43 -12.03 -29.56
N LYS A 397 30.87 -10.97 -30.22
CA LYS A 397 31.64 -9.89 -29.57
C LYS A 397 30.72 -8.76 -29.14
N VAL A 398 30.60 -8.50 -27.84
CA VAL A 398 29.80 -7.39 -27.33
C VAL A 398 30.30 -6.06 -27.89
N MET A 399 29.39 -5.23 -28.39
CA MET A 399 29.66 -3.87 -28.81
C MET A 399 29.75 -2.97 -27.57
N PRO A 400 30.90 -2.31 -27.33
CA PRO A 400 31.06 -1.44 -26.16
C PRO A 400 30.05 -0.28 -26.17
N GLY A 401 29.48 0.04 -25.01
CA GLY A 401 28.62 1.23 -24.83
C GLY A 401 27.17 1.07 -25.26
N THR A 402 26.69 -0.14 -25.57
CA THR A 402 25.29 -0.39 -25.95
C THR A 402 24.47 -0.97 -24.78
N GLN A 403 23.25 -0.47 -24.56
CA GLN A 403 22.31 -0.99 -23.58
C GLN A 403 20.87 -0.95 -24.15
N PRO A 404 20.20 -2.09 -24.40
CA PRO A 404 20.64 -3.49 -24.21
C PRO A 404 21.91 -3.88 -25.01
N PRO A 405 22.62 -4.94 -24.63
CA PRO A 405 23.84 -5.36 -25.32
C PRO A 405 23.60 -5.73 -26.80
N LEU A 406 24.39 -5.13 -27.69
CA LEU A 406 24.51 -5.52 -29.09
C LEU A 406 25.81 -6.31 -29.32
N TYR A 407 25.87 -7.10 -30.39
CA TYR A 407 26.97 -8.02 -30.66
C TYR A 407 27.49 -7.90 -32.10
N HIS A 408 28.69 -8.37 -32.34
CA HIS A 408 29.25 -8.55 -33.68
C HIS A 408 29.63 -10.01 -33.92
N THR A 409 29.38 -10.48 -35.12
CA THR A 409 29.70 -11.82 -35.61
C THR A 409 30.31 -11.78 -37.01
N GLY A 410 30.95 -12.87 -37.42
CA GLY A 410 31.65 -12.96 -38.71
C GLY A 410 30.76 -12.95 -39.96
N PHE A 411 29.42 -13.00 -39.83
CA PHE A 411 28.49 -13.00 -40.96
C PHE A 411 27.63 -11.73 -41.04
N ASP A 412 27.82 -10.77 -40.13
CA ASP A 412 27.01 -9.56 -40.05
C ASP A 412 26.99 -8.74 -41.34
N ALA A 413 28.18 -8.48 -41.92
CA ALA A 413 28.30 -7.71 -43.15
C ALA A 413 27.55 -8.37 -44.33
N PHE A 414 27.59 -9.70 -44.41
CA PHE A 414 26.87 -10.45 -45.42
C PHE A 414 25.36 -10.37 -45.21
N THR A 415 24.90 -10.57 -43.98
CA THR A 415 23.47 -10.54 -43.67
C THR A 415 22.88 -9.14 -43.84
N ASP A 416 23.63 -8.09 -43.49
CA ASP A 416 23.20 -6.69 -43.66
C ASP A 416 23.03 -6.33 -45.14
N LEU A 417 23.82 -6.95 -46.02
CA LEU A 417 23.70 -6.79 -47.47
C LEU A 417 22.54 -7.62 -48.06
N GLN A 418 22.42 -8.88 -47.65
CA GLN A 418 21.56 -9.86 -48.34
C GLN A 418 20.14 -9.93 -47.78
N LEU A 419 20.00 -9.93 -46.46
CA LEU A 419 18.72 -10.19 -45.80
C LEU A 419 17.65 -9.13 -46.01
N PRO A 420 17.95 -7.80 -46.07
CA PRO A 420 16.90 -6.78 -46.27
C PRO A 420 16.09 -7.01 -47.55
N SER A 421 16.73 -7.45 -48.63
CA SER A 421 16.05 -7.74 -49.91
C SER A 421 15.04 -8.90 -49.83
N LEU A 422 15.20 -9.77 -48.83
CA LEU A 422 14.33 -10.92 -48.56
C LEU A 422 13.32 -10.63 -47.44
N GLN A 423 13.68 -9.79 -46.48
CA GLN A 423 12.88 -9.49 -45.28
C GLN A 423 11.88 -8.36 -45.53
N GLU A 424 12.32 -7.22 -46.08
CA GLU A 424 11.50 -6.01 -46.22
C GLU A 424 10.23 -6.19 -47.06
N PRO A 425 10.27 -6.85 -48.24
CA PRO A 425 9.06 -7.02 -49.06
C PRO A 425 7.96 -7.79 -48.32
N LEU A 426 8.32 -8.66 -47.38
CA LEU A 426 7.35 -9.50 -46.69
C LEU A 426 6.47 -8.70 -45.70
N LEU A 427 6.97 -7.57 -45.19
CA LEU A 427 6.23 -6.72 -44.25
C LEU A 427 5.01 -6.11 -44.94
N THR A 428 5.21 -5.56 -46.15
CA THR A 428 4.17 -4.90 -46.92
C THR A 428 3.28 -5.89 -47.68
N GLU A 429 3.86 -6.93 -48.30
CA GLU A 429 3.11 -7.89 -49.13
C GLU A 429 2.18 -8.79 -48.29
N TYR A 430 2.55 -9.11 -47.04
CA TYR A 430 1.82 -10.04 -46.19
C TYR A 430 1.32 -9.44 -44.87
N GLY A 431 1.49 -8.13 -44.67
CA GLY A 431 1.04 -7.43 -43.45
C GLY A 431 1.71 -7.94 -42.18
N LEU A 432 3.02 -8.22 -42.26
CA LEU A 432 3.81 -8.71 -41.12
C LEU A 432 4.35 -7.54 -40.31
N SER A 433 4.37 -7.68 -38.99
CA SER A 433 4.97 -6.71 -38.07
C SER A 433 6.50 -6.80 -38.02
N TYR A 434 7.04 -8.01 -38.27
CA TYR A 434 8.47 -8.21 -38.52
C TYR A 434 8.68 -9.50 -39.32
N ALA A 435 9.80 -9.56 -40.04
CA ALA A 435 10.27 -10.76 -40.72
C ALA A 435 11.79 -10.76 -40.66
N ILE A 436 12.37 -11.70 -39.90
CA ILE A 436 13.79 -11.68 -39.55
C ILE A 436 14.37 -13.10 -39.50
N ALA A 437 15.65 -13.22 -39.80
CA ALA A 437 16.42 -14.42 -39.53
C ALA A 437 17.07 -14.32 -38.14
N CYS A 438 17.11 -15.43 -37.41
CA CYS A 438 17.87 -15.56 -36.17
C CYS A 438 18.65 -16.87 -36.18
N ASP A 439 19.81 -16.91 -35.55
CA ASP A 439 20.56 -18.16 -35.37
C ASP A 439 20.01 -18.99 -34.20
N ARG A 440 20.61 -20.16 -33.97
CA ARG A 440 20.20 -21.10 -32.91
C ARG A 440 20.27 -20.55 -31.48
N ASN A 441 21.00 -19.46 -31.25
CA ASN A 441 21.09 -18.83 -29.94
C ASN A 441 20.17 -17.60 -29.82
N GLY A 442 19.31 -17.36 -30.82
CA GLY A 442 18.38 -16.23 -30.82
C GLY A 442 19.03 -14.91 -31.26
N TYR A 443 20.25 -14.94 -31.80
CA TYR A 443 20.91 -13.76 -32.33
C TYR A 443 20.26 -13.34 -33.65
N VAL A 444 19.82 -12.09 -33.74
CA VAL A 444 19.26 -11.49 -34.96
C VAL A 444 20.34 -10.63 -35.61
N PRO A 445 21.04 -11.12 -36.65
CA PRO A 445 22.09 -10.33 -37.28
C PRO A 445 21.53 -9.08 -37.99
N THR A 446 20.42 -9.21 -38.71
CA THR A 446 19.83 -8.09 -39.45
C THR A 446 18.32 -8.09 -39.25
N HIS A 447 17.82 -7.11 -38.51
CA HIS A 447 16.40 -6.88 -38.32
C HIS A 447 15.85 -5.99 -39.45
N ASN A 448 14.54 -5.84 -39.52
CA ASN A 448 13.89 -4.89 -40.42
C ASN A 448 14.37 -3.43 -40.22
N ALA A 449 14.42 -2.66 -41.31
CA ALA A 449 15.02 -1.34 -41.38
C ALA A 449 14.44 -0.34 -40.36
N ALA A 450 13.13 -0.41 -40.10
CA ALA A 450 12.45 0.48 -39.16
C ALA A 450 12.99 0.43 -37.72
N VAL A 451 13.58 -0.70 -37.32
CA VAL A 451 14.12 -0.98 -35.98
C VAL A 451 15.58 -1.46 -36.03
N SER A 452 16.30 -1.03 -37.06
CA SER A 452 17.74 -1.27 -37.23
C SER A 452 18.50 0.06 -37.28
N ARG A 453 18.21 0.94 -36.31
CA ARG A 453 18.91 2.23 -36.19
C ARG A 453 20.22 2.05 -35.43
N GLU A 454 21.13 3.00 -35.61
CA GLU A 454 22.37 3.07 -34.84
C GLU A 454 22.07 3.37 -33.36
N PRO A 455 22.79 2.74 -32.41
CA PRO A 455 22.62 2.97 -30.98
C PRO A 455 23.00 4.41 -30.60
N THR A 456 22.21 5.01 -29.71
CA THR A 456 22.39 6.40 -29.27
C THR A 456 22.94 6.49 -27.84
N GLY A 457 22.88 5.39 -27.07
CA GLY A 457 23.23 5.35 -25.65
C GLY A 457 22.06 5.68 -24.71
N ASP A 458 20.89 6.02 -25.25
CA ASP A 458 19.63 6.15 -24.49
C ASP A 458 18.89 4.81 -24.47
N TYR A 459 18.68 4.26 -23.26
CA TYR A 459 18.09 2.93 -23.06
C TYR A 459 16.71 2.79 -23.70
N ASP A 460 15.81 3.78 -23.52
CA ASP A 460 14.44 3.68 -24.00
C ASP A 460 14.37 3.77 -25.53
N HIS A 461 15.24 4.57 -26.13
CA HIS A 461 15.41 4.64 -27.58
C HIS A 461 15.97 3.33 -28.14
N ASP A 462 17.09 2.87 -27.59
CA ASP A 462 17.84 1.73 -28.10
C ASP A 462 17.08 0.41 -27.92
N LEU A 463 16.37 0.24 -26.80
CA LEU A 463 15.46 -0.88 -26.58
C LEU A 463 14.40 -1.01 -27.69
N LYS A 464 13.93 0.12 -28.23
CA LYS A 464 12.84 0.18 -29.20
C LYS A 464 13.31 0.10 -30.66
N TYR A 465 14.38 0.81 -31.02
CA TYR A 465 14.78 1.01 -32.41
C TYR A 465 16.13 0.39 -32.81
N CYS A 466 16.88 -0.19 -31.88
CA CYS A 466 18.18 -0.82 -32.12
C CYS A 466 18.06 -2.34 -31.87
N ARG A 467 17.37 -3.04 -32.77
CA ARG A 467 17.01 -4.47 -32.64
C ARG A 467 17.83 -5.41 -33.52
N SER A 468 18.62 -4.88 -34.46
CA SER A 468 19.66 -5.64 -35.16
C SER A 468 20.81 -5.94 -34.20
N LYS A 469 21.59 -6.99 -34.49
CA LYS A 469 22.76 -7.38 -33.69
C LYS A 469 22.45 -7.73 -32.24
N ARG A 470 21.21 -8.08 -31.94
CA ARG A 470 20.74 -8.38 -30.59
C ARG A 470 20.44 -9.86 -30.43
N ILE A 471 20.74 -10.40 -29.24
CA ILE A 471 20.29 -11.72 -28.82
C ILE A 471 18.94 -11.56 -28.11
N PHE A 472 17.93 -12.30 -28.57
CA PHE A 472 16.62 -12.39 -27.94
C PHE A 472 16.53 -13.67 -27.13
N ASP A 473 16.90 -13.58 -25.85
CA ASP A 473 16.97 -14.68 -24.88
C ASP A 473 15.66 -14.90 -24.12
N ASP A 474 14.59 -14.20 -24.47
CA ASP A 474 13.25 -14.44 -23.95
C ASP A 474 12.71 -15.83 -24.38
N PRO A 475 11.73 -16.40 -23.66
CA PRO A 475 11.18 -17.72 -23.98
C PRO A 475 10.67 -17.87 -25.41
N THR A 476 10.12 -16.80 -26.01
CA THR A 476 9.62 -16.82 -27.39
C THR A 476 10.78 -16.75 -28.39
N GLY A 477 11.71 -15.80 -28.19
CA GLY A 477 12.86 -15.56 -29.06
C GLY A 477 13.85 -16.72 -29.13
N SER A 478 14.20 -17.30 -27.98
CA SER A 478 15.16 -18.42 -27.88
C SER A 478 14.67 -19.68 -28.59
N ARG A 479 13.37 -19.98 -28.51
CA ARG A 479 12.77 -21.15 -29.17
C ARG A 479 12.74 -21.03 -30.69
N CYS A 480 12.52 -19.82 -31.23
CA CYS A 480 12.40 -19.57 -32.67
C CYS A 480 13.65 -19.97 -33.47
N GLY A 481 14.84 -19.79 -32.91
CA GLY A 481 16.10 -20.17 -33.56
C GLY A 481 16.52 -21.63 -33.34
N ALA A 482 16.14 -22.20 -32.19
CA ALA A 482 16.64 -23.50 -31.76
C ALA A 482 15.81 -24.71 -32.24
N HIS A 483 14.52 -24.52 -32.57
CA HIS A 483 13.64 -25.63 -32.92
C HIS A 483 13.90 -26.21 -34.32
N GLU A 484 13.81 -27.54 -34.46
CA GLU A 484 13.92 -28.23 -35.77
C GLU A 484 12.56 -28.66 -36.35
N LYS A 485 11.47 -28.33 -35.65
CA LYS A 485 10.10 -28.64 -36.11
C LYS A 485 9.81 -27.99 -37.47
N PRO A 486 8.95 -28.59 -38.32
CA PRO A 486 8.54 -27.98 -39.59
C PRO A 486 7.88 -26.62 -39.43
N LEU A 487 7.29 -26.35 -38.27
CA LEU A 487 6.67 -25.09 -37.92
C LEU A 487 6.66 -24.95 -36.40
N LEU A 488 6.95 -23.76 -35.91
CA LEU A 488 6.63 -23.35 -34.55
C LEU A 488 5.77 -22.09 -34.64
N LEU A 489 4.57 -22.15 -34.07
CA LEU A 489 3.71 -20.98 -33.91
C LEU A 489 3.62 -20.68 -32.42
N GLN A 490 3.95 -19.46 -32.05
CA GLN A 490 3.86 -18.97 -30.68
C GLN A 490 2.91 -17.79 -30.63
N THR A 491 2.06 -17.72 -29.61
CA THR A 491 1.18 -16.60 -29.36
C THR A 491 1.56 -15.97 -28.04
N TYR A 492 1.99 -14.71 -28.07
CA TYR A 492 2.46 -14.05 -26.88
C TYR A 492 2.00 -12.60 -26.84
N LYS A 493 1.95 -12.05 -25.62
CA LYS A 493 1.68 -10.64 -25.38
C LYS A 493 3.01 -9.90 -25.31
N ARG A 494 3.21 -8.92 -26.19
CA ARG A 494 4.41 -8.07 -26.20
C ARG A 494 4.39 -7.12 -24.99
N ASP A 495 5.54 -6.57 -24.61
CA ASP A 495 5.66 -5.55 -23.55
C ASP A 495 4.73 -4.33 -23.77
N THR A 496 4.31 -4.09 -25.02
CA THR A 496 3.36 -3.05 -25.42
C THR A 496 1.89 -3.40 -25.12
N GLY A 497 1.61 -4.60 -24.64
CA GLY A 497 0.26 -5.12 -24.39
C GLY A 497 -0.44 -5.73 -25.62
N GLU A 498 0.18 -5.64 -26.81
CA GLU A 498 -0.36 -6.21 -28.04
C GLU A 498 -0.14 -7.73 -28.11
N ILE A 499 -1.15 -8.44 -28.58
CA ILE A 499 -1.09 -9.89 -28.77
C ILE A 499 -0.61 -10.19 -30.19
N MET A 500 0.39 -11.06 -30.30
CA MET A 500 1.12 -11.33 -31.52
C MET A 500 1.26 -12.83 -31.72
N HIS A 501 1.15 -13.26 -32.98
CA HIS A 501 1.66 -14.56 -33.41
C HIS A 501 3.11 -14.40 -33.90
N ASP A 502 4.03 -15.20 -33.36
CA ASP A 502 5.39 -15.43 -33.88
C ASP A 502 5.40 -16.80 -34.55
N LEU A 503 5.55 -16.81 -35.87
CA LEU A 503 5.71 -18.04 -36.64
C LEU A 503 7.17 -18.18 -37.05
N SER A 504 7.79 -19.31 -36.69
CA SER A 504 9.16 -19.62 -37.04
C SER A 504 9.30 -20.95 -37.80
N VAL A 505 10.27 -20.96 -38.72
CA VAL A 505 10.63 -22.11 -39.54
C VAL A 505 12.16 -22.26 -39.60
N PRO A 506 12.71 -23.48 -39.48
CA PRO A 506 14.15 -23.68 -39.51
C PRO A 506 14.76 -23.37 -40.88
N ILE A 507 15.91 -22.72 -40.84
CA ILE A 507 16.82 -22.45 -41.96
C ILE A 507 17.93 -23.51 -41.91
N TYR A 508 18.08 -24.22 -43.03
CA TYR A 508 19.14 -25.20 -43.22
C TYR A 508 20.13 -24.69 -44.26
N ILE A 509 21.41 -24.94 -44.00
CA ILE A 509 22.54 -24.62 -44.89
C ILE A 509 23.36 -25.90 -45.03
N ASN A 510 23.51 -26.42 -46.25
CA ASN A 510 24.17 -27.72 -46.52
C ASN A 510 23.60 -28.87 -45.66
N GLY A 511 22.30 -28.84 -45.38
CA GLY A 511 21.61 -29.82 -44.53
C GLY A 511 21.84 -29.67 -43.02
N LYS A 512 22.63 -28.69 -42.57
CA LYS A 512 22.83 -28.37 -41.14
C LYS A 512 21.90 -27.24 -40.70
N HIS A 513 21.30 -27.38 -39.52
CA HIS A 513 20.41 -26.36 -38.94
C HIS A 513 21.22 -25.16 -38.45
N TRP A 514 21.00 -23.99 -39.07
CA TRP A 514 21.68 -22.74 -38.71
C TRP A 514 20.90 -21.90 -37.70
N GLY A 515 19.57 -21.87 -37.85
CA GLY A 515 18.68 -21.05 -37.05
C GLY A 515 17.27 -21.01 -37.63
N GLY A 516 16.48 -20.01 -37.29
CA GLY A 516 15.09 -19.87 -37.69
C GLY A 516 14.80 -18.59 -38.48
N PHE A 517 13.91 -18.68 -39.46
CA PHE A 517 13.24 -17.52 -40.03
C PHE A 517 11.93 -17.30 -39.29
N ARG A 518 11.80 -16.15 -38.63
CA ARG A 518 10.67 -15.81 -37.76
C ARG A 518 9.90 -14.62 -38.30
N VAL A 519 8.59 -14.70 -38.24
CA VAL A 519 7.66 -13.68 -38.73
C VAL A 519 6.58 -13.39 -37.70
N GLY A 520 6.45 -12.11 -37.37
CA GLY A 520 5.45 -11.63 -36.43
C GLY A 520 4.24 -11.06 -37.15
N TYR A 521 3.04 -11.40 -36.73
CA TYR A 521 1.80 -10.81 -37.26
C TYR A 521 0.71 -10.79 -36.20
N GLN A 522 -0.19 -9.82 -36.33
CA GLN A 522 -1.35 -9.73 -35.47
C GLN A 522 -2.32 -10.88 -35.76
N PRO A 523 -2.97 -11.45 -34.73
CA PRO A 523 -4.13 -12.32 -34.92
C PRO A 523 -5.15 -11.67 -35.84
N GLU A 524 -5.89 -12.47 -36.61
CA GLU A 524 -7.04 -11.94 -37.34
C GLU A 524 -8.05 -11.41 -36.32
N LYS A 525 -8.36 -10.11 -36.39
CA LYS A 525 -9.48 -9.57 -35.64
C LYS A 525 -10.73 -10.29 -36.15
N THR A 526 -11.40 -11.04 -35.30
CA THR A 526 -12.74 -11.55 -35.58
C THR A 526 -13.66 -10.34 -35.74
N ASN A 527 -13.75 -9.79 -36.95
CA ASN A 527 -14.85 -8.91 -37.31
C ASN A 527 -16.10 -9.79 -37.36
N ASP A 528 -16.85 -9.75 -36.26
CA ASP A 528 -18.29 -9.87 -36.17
C ASP A 528 -18.94 -10.72 -37.29
N THR A 529 -18.83 -12.04 -37.19
CA THR A 529 -19.65 -12.94 -37.99
C THR A 529 -21.03 -13.02 -37.36
N SER A 530 -21.91 -12.13 -37.84
CA SER A 530 -23.30 -12.41 -38.23
C SER A 530 -24.13 -13.18 -37.20
N ALA A 531 -25.05 -12.46 -36.57
CA ALA A 531 -26.25 -12.97 -35.93
C ALA A 531 -26.81 -14.20 -36.68
N VAL A 532 -26.52 -15.38 -36.16
CA VAL A 532 -27.39 -16.53 -36.36
C VAL A 532 -28.58 -16.24 -35.46
N SER A 533 -29.62 -15.67 -36.06
CA SER A 533 -30.94 -15.51 -35.45
C SER A 533 -31.46 -16.89 -35.06
N ILE A 534 -31.18 -17.31 -33.83
CA ILE A 534 -31.92 -18.40 -33.20
C ILE A 534 -33.26 -17.79 -32.80
N GLU A 535 -34.31 -18.12 -33.55
CA GLU A 535 -35.69 -17.88 -33.16
C GLU A 535 -35.89 -18.35 -31.72
N LYS A 536 -36.24 -17.42 -30.83
CA LYS A 536 -36.73 -17.74 -29.49
C LYS A 536 -38.11 -18.39 -29.63
N PRO A 537 -38.38 -19.52 -28.95
CA PRO A 537 -39.76 -19.93 -28.73
C PRO A 537 -40.42 -18.93 -27.78
N VAL A 538 -41.63 -18.52 -28.14
CA VAL A 538 -42.54 -17.77 -27.28
C VAL A 538 -43.03 -18.73 -26.19
N GLU A 539 -42.65 -18.47 -24.94
CA GLU A 539 -43.35 -19.01 -23.77
C GLU A 539 -44.15 -17.90 -23.10
N GLU A 540 -45.46 -18.14 -23.05
CA GLU A 540 -46.46 -17.39 -22.31
C GLU A 540 -46.11 -17.37 -20.81
N LEU A 541 -45.94 -16.17 -20.25
CA LEU A 541 -46.02 -15.96 -18.81
C LEU A 541 -47.27 -15.17 -18.49
N THR A 542 -48.28 -15.91 -18.06
CA THR A 542 -49.47 -15.43 -17.38
C THR A 542 -49.09 -14.76 -16.05
N SER A 543 -49.54 -13.52 -15.91
CA SER A 543 -50.05 -12.87 -14.70
C SER A 543 -49.74 -13.51 -13.33
N GLY A 544 -48.98 -12.79 -12.50
CA GLY A 544 -48.83 -13.13 -11.08
C GLY A 544 -48.14 -12.01 -10.28
N SER A 545 -48.83 -10.89 -10.10
CA SER A 545 -48.48 -9.84 -9.15
C SER A 545 -48.43 -10.38 -7.71
N HIS A 546 -47.34 -10.14 -6.97
CA HIS A 546 -47.42 -9.87 -5.53
C HIS A 546 -46.23 -9.05 -5.03
N LEU A 547 -46.58 -7.93 -4.41
CA LEU A 547 -45.76 -7.08 -3.55
C LEU A 547 -45.15 -7.87 -2.38
N LEU A 548 -43.93 -7.51 -1.95
CA LEU A 548 -43.67 -6.92 -0.62
C LEU A 548 -42.18 -6.63 -0.40
N ALA A 549 -41.94 -5.60 0.43
CA ALA A 549 -40.69 -4.96 0.76
C ALA A 549 -40.04 -5.49 2.06
N ARG A 550 -38.81 -4.99 2.33
CA ARG A 550 -37.93 -5.11 3.53
C ARG A 550 -37.04 -6.37 3.55
N ALA A 551 -35.77 -6.33 3.98
CA ALA A 551 -35.01 -5.36 4.78
C ALA A 551 -33.59 -5.15 4.25
#